data_AF-A0A1V4M5G9-F1
#
_entry.id   AF-A0A1V4M5G9-F1
#
_cell.length_a   1.000
_cell.length_b   1.000
_cell.length_c   1.000
_cell.angle_alpha   90.00
_cell.angle_beta   90.00
_cell.angle_gamma   90.00
#
_symmetry.space_group_name_H-M   'P 1'
#
loop_
_entity.id
_entity.type
_entity.pdbx_description
1 polymer ?
#
loop_
_entity_poly.entity_id
_entity_poly.type
_entity_poly.pdbx_seq_one_letter_code
_entity_poly.pdbx_strand_id
1 'polypeptide(L)'
;MKGKEVEFSLLDLVFFPVTVPVKGFVFLLEQLREIVDKELYDEDELRKRLLGLEMEYELGNVGEEEYRQLRSKIVGRMKFIAEARQENEQKGGQ
;
A
#
# COMPACT_ATOMS: atom_id res chain seq x y z
N MET A 1 12.50 -28.41 -21.17
CA MET A 1 12.35 -27.49 -20.02
C MET A 1 11.66 -28.28 -18.92
N LYS A 2 12.35 -28.56 -17.81
CA LYS A 2 11.85 -29.43 -16.73
C LYS A 2 10.89 -28.61 -15.88
N GLY A 3 9.60 -28.96 -15.90
CA GLY A 3 8.57 -28.32 -15.08
C GLY A 3 8.92 -28.48 -13.61
N LYS A 4 8.81 -27.40 -12.83
CA LYS A 4 8.90 -27.48 -11.38
C LYS A 4 7.63 -28.16 -10.89
N GLU A 5 7.73 -29.44 -10.56
CA GLU A 5 6.69 -30.15 -9.83
C GLU A 5 6.61 -29.51 -8.44
N VAL A 6 5.49 -28.84 -8.16
CA VAL A 6 5.25 -28.22 -6.86
C VAL A 6 4.68 -29.32 -5.96
N GLU A 7 5.54 -29.98 -5.18
CA GLU A 7 5.08 -30.93 -4.17
C GLU A 7 4.41 -30.16 -3.02
N PHE A 8 3.08 -30.26 -2.93
CA PHE A 8 2.30 -29.71 -1.82
C PHE A 8 2.49 -30.58 -0.57
N SER A 9 3.12 -30.03 0.47
CA SER A 9 3.38 -30.72 1.72
C SER A 9 2.25 -30.52 2.73
N LEU A 10 2.12 -31.42 3.70
CA LEU A 10 1.14 -31.30 4.80
C LEU A 10 1.31 -30.01 5.61
N LEU A 11 2.54 -29.47 5.65
CA LEU A 11 2.85 -28.17 6.22
C LEU A 11 2.11 -27.04 5.48
N ASP A 12 2.00 -27.12 4.15
CA ASP A 12 1.32 -26.10 3.34
C ASP A 12 -0.18 -26.02 3.68
N LEU A 13 -0.81 -27.13 4.07
CA LEU A 13 -2.23 -27.18 4.46
C LEU A 13 -2.48 -26.52 5.83
N VAL A 14 -1.53 -26.66 6.77
CA VAL A 14 -1.61 -26.06 8.11
C VAL A 14 -1.32 -24.55 8.06
N PHE A 15 -0.38 -24.14 7.22
CA PHE A 15 -0.07 -22.72 7.02
C PHE A 15 -0.97 -22.05 5.99
N PHE A 16 -1.79 -22.79 5.24
CA PHE A 16 -2.74 -22.26 4.25
C PHE A 16 -3.62 -21.10 4.76
N PRO A 17 -4.32 -21.20 5.91
CA PRO A 17 -5.13 -20.09 6.41
C PRO A 17 -4.32 -18.84 6.81
N VAL A 18 -3.00 -18.99 7.01
CA VAL A 18 -2.08 -17.88 7.35
C VAL A 18 -1.40 -17.32 6.10
N THR A 19 -1.10 -18.15 5.09
CA THR A 19 -0.41 -17.74 3.85
C THR A 19 -1.36 -17.20 2.77
N VAL A 20 -2.64 -17.57 2.78
CA VAL A 20 -3.66 -17.01 1.87
C VAL A 20 -3.90 -15.51 2.11
N PRO A 21 -4.05 -15.01 3.36
CA PRO A 21 -4.09 -13.57 3.65
C PRO A 21 -2.83 -12.84 3.17
N VAL A 22 -1.65 -13.44 3.36
CA VAL A 22 -0.36 -12.85 2.95
C VAL A 22 -0.26 -12.72 1.42
N LYS A 23 -0.80 -13.67 0.65
CA LYS A 23 -0.91 -13.54 -0.82
C LYS A 23 -1.95 -12.50 -1.25
N GLY A 24 -3.05 -12.33 -0.51
CA GLY A 24 -4.00 -11.23 -0.71
C GLY A 24 -3.37 -9.85 -0.42
N PHE A 25 -2.39 -9.79 0.47
CA PHE A 25 -1.65 -8.58 0.78
C PHE A 25 -0.67 -8.17 -0.35
N VAL A 26 -0.04 -9.13 -1.05
CA VAL A 26 0.75 -8.85 -2.26
C VAL A 26 -0.09 -8.18 -3.36
N PHE A 27 -1.37 -8.53 -3.48
CA PHE A 27 -2.31 -7.87 -4.39
C PHE A 27 -2.65 -6.43 -3.95
N LEU A 28 -2.76 -6.15 -2.65
CA LEU A 28 -2.86 -4.78 -2.12
C LEU A 28 -1.58 -3.96 -2.36
N LEU A 29 -0.41 -4.60 -2.28
CA LEU A 29 0.87 -3.96 -2.59
C LEU A 29 1.03 -3.62 -4.09
N GLU A 30 0.49 -4.45 -4.98
CA GLU A 30 0.39 -4.14 -6.42
C GLU A 30 -0.49 -2.90 -6.65
N GLN A 31 -1.60 -2.76 -5.92
CA GLN A 31 -2.43 -1.53 -5.95
C GLN A 31 -1.75 -0.32 -5.30
N LEU A 32 -0.78 -0.52 -4.40
CA LEU A 32 0.07 0.53 -3.84
C LEU A 32 1.23 0.91 -4.77
N ARG A 33 1.73 0.00 -5.62
CA ARG A 33 2.70 0.35 -6.67
C ARG A 33 2.11 1.32 -7.69
N GLU A 34 0.80 1.30 -7.92
CA GLU A 34 0.11 2.31 -8.73
C GLU A 34 0.23 3.74 -8.16
N ILE A 35 0.64 3.93 -6.89
CA ILE A 35 0.95 5.26 -6.32
C ILE A 35 2.12 5.93 -7.05
N VAL A 36 2.99 5.15 -7.69
CA VAL A 36 4.14 5.67 -8.43
C VAL A 36 3.76 6.12 -9.85
N ASP A 37 2.72 5.52 -10.45
CA ASP A 37 2.37 5.76 -11.86
C ASP A 37 1.21 6.75 -12.06
N LYS A 38 0.36 7.00 -11.05
CA LYS A 38 -0.74 7.95 -11.18
C LYS A 38 -0.42 9.26 -10.44
N GLU A 39 -0.04 10.27 -11.21
CA GLU A 39 0.03 11.68 -10.79
C GLU A 39 -1.32 12.26 -10.28
N LEU A 40 -2.40 11.46 -10.28
CA LEU A 40 -3.79 11.89 -10.15
C LEU A 40 -4.42 11.68 -8.76
N TYR A 41 -3.71 11.16 -7.77
CA TYR A 41 -4.31 10.96 -6.45
C TYR A 41 -4.51 12.30 -5.73
N ASP A 42 -5.77 12.64 -5.45
CA ASP A 42 -6.12 13.76 -4.59
C ASP A 42 -5.93 13.43 -3.09
N GLU A 43 -6.06 14.45 -2.24
CA GLU A 43 -5.83 14.31 -0.80
C GLU A 43 -6.83 13.35 -0.13
N ASP A 44 -8.07 13.27 -0.64
CA ASP A 44 -9.12 12.44 -0.06
C ASP A 44 -8.90 10.96 -0.36
N GLU A 45 -8.42 10.63 -1.56
CA GLU A 45 -8.06 9.26 -1.89
C GLU A 45 -6.86 8.77 -1.07
N LEU A 46 -5.86 9.62 -0.86
CA LEU A 46 -4.71 9.31 -0.01
C LEU A 46 -5.12 9.08 1.45
N ARG A 47 -6.09 9.84 1.98
CA ARG A 47 -6.65 9.63 3.33
C ARG A 47 -7.36 8.28 3.44
N LYS A 48 -8.22 7.92 2.47
CA LYS A 48 -8.91 6.61 2.44
C LYS A 48 -7.91 5.46 2.40
N ARG A 49 -6.83 5.60 1.64
CA ARG A 49 -5.75 4.61 1.54
C ARG A 49 -4.97 4.47 2.84
N LEU A 50 -4.67 5.58 3.53
CA LEU A 50 -4.04 5.52 4.85
C LEU A 50 -4.93 4.77 5.85
N LEU A 51 -6.22 5.05 5.84
CA LEU A 51 -7.22 4.40 6.72
C LEU A 51 -7.28 2.88 6.47
N GLY A 52 -7.30 2.47 5.19
CA GLY A 52 -7.24 1.04 4.84
C GLY A 52 -5.94 0.37 5.30
N LEU A 53 -4.80 1.03 5.12
CA LEU A 53 -3.50 0.53 5.60
C LEU A 53 -3.46 0.38 7.13
N GLU A 54 -4.04 1.32 7.88
CA GLU A 54 -4.14 1.26 9.34
C GLU A 54 -5.01 0.07 9.79
N MET A 55 -6.16 -0.15 9.17
CA MET A 55 -7.03 -1.30 9.46
C MET A 55 -6.31 -2.64 9.22
N GLU A 56 -5.59 -2.78 8.11
CA GLU A 56 -4.87 -4.02 7.80
C GLU A 56 -3.72 -4.27 8.80
N TYR A 57 -3.08 -3.22 9.29
CA TYR A 57 -2.07 -3.33 10.36
C TYR A 57 -2.71 -3.76 11.68
N GLU A 58 -3.85 -3.19 12.05
CA GLU A 58 -4.61 -3.58 13.24
C GLU A 58 -5.08 -5.05 13.18
N LEU A 59 -5.44 -5.53 11.99
CA LEU A 59 -5.81 -6.94 11.75
C LEU A 59 -4.61 -7.89 11.75
N GLY A 60 -3.37 -7.37 11.82
CA GLY A 60 -2.14 -8.16 11.77
C GLY A 60 -1.79 -8.69 10.37
N ASN A 61 -2.46 -8.18 9.33
CA ASN A 61 -2.20 -8.54 7.94
C ASN A 61 -0.97 -7.82 7.38
N VAL A 62 -0.56 -6.71 8.01
CA VAL A 62 0.66 -5.95 7.67
C VAL A 62 1.67 -6.00 8.81
N GLY A 63 2.92 -6.27 8.48
CA GLY A 63 4.01 -6.17 9.45
C GLY A 63 4.34 -4.72 9.82
N GLU A 64 4.85 -4.49 11.03
CA GLU A 64 5.19 -3.15 11.55
C GLU A 64 6.12 -2.35 10.63
N GLU A 65 7.18 -2.99 10.12
CA GLU A 65 8.16 -2.33 9.25
C GLU A 65 7.54 -1.92 7.91
N GLU A 66 6.70 -2.77 7.35
CA GLU A 66 6.00 -2.50 6.10
C GLU A 66 4.96 -1.39 6.26
N TYR A 67 4.17 -1.46 7.33
CA TYR A 67 3.24 -0.41 7.71
C TYR A 67 3.95 0.95 7.81
N ARG A 68 5.10 1.01 8.50
CA ARG A 68 5.91 2.24 8.59
C ARG A 68 6.32 2.78 7.23
N GLN A 69 6.84 1.93 6.36
CA GLN A 69 7.32 2.33 5.03
C GLN A 69 6.17 2.85 4.16
N LEU A 70 5.05 2.15 4.11
CA LEU A 70 3.90 2.52 3.30
C LEU A 70 3.22 3.79 3.83
N ARG A 71 3.04 3.89 5.15
CA ARG A 71 2.48 5.09 5.80
C ARG A 71 3.32 6.32 5.51
N SER A 72 4.65 6.21 5.60
CA SER A 72 5.57 7.30 5.28
C SER A 72 5.40 7.79 3.84
N LYS A 73 5.24 6.87 2.87
CA LYS A 73 5.01 7.22 1.46
C LYS A 73 3.68 7.96 1.26
N ILE A 74 2.58 7.47 1.82
CA ILE A 74 1.25 8.09 1.69
C ILE A 74 1.27 9.50 2.28
N VAL A 75 1.76 9.64 3.51
CA VAL A 75 1.85 10.94 4.21
C VAL A 75 2.80 11.90 3.47
N GLY A 76 3.92 11.40 2.94
CA GLY A 76 4.85 12.18 2.13
C GLY A 76 4.18 12.75 0.87
N ARG A 77 3.34 11.95 0.20
CA ARG A 77 2.60 12.40 -0.98
C ARG A 77 1.55 13.46 -0.63
N MET A 78 0.83 13.31 0.48
CA MET A 78 -0.14 14.31 0.95
C MET A 78 0.54 15.66 1.21
N LYS A 79 1.72 15.65 1.86
CA LYS A 79 2.51 16.87 2.10
C LYS A 79 2.90 17.56 0.80
N PHE A 80 3.42 16.80 -0.16
CA PHE A 80 3.78 17.33 -1.48
C PHE A 80 2.60 18.00 -2.19
N ILE A 81 1.41 17.39 -2.17
CA ILE A 81 0.19 17.96 -2.77
C ILE A 81 -0.22 19.25 -2.04
N ALA A 82 -0.18 19.26 -0.71
CA ALA A 82 -0.53 20.42 0.09
C ALA A 82 0.42 21.61 -0.18
N GLU A 83 1.72 21.36 -0.27
CA GLU A 83 2.74 22.37 -0.59
C GLU A 83 2.55 22.91 -2.03
N ALA A 84 2.33 22.03 -3.00
CA ALA A 84 2.08 22.43 -4.39
C ALA A 84 0.80 23.29 -4.54
N ARG A 85 -0.26 22.99 -3.77
CA ARG A 85 -1.49 23.81 -3.75
C ARG A 85 -1.20 25.20 -3.21
N GLN A 86 -0.47 25.32 -2.10
CA GLN A 86 -0.12 26.61 -1.49
C GLN A 86 0.73 27.47 -2.43
N GLU A 87 1.69 26.87 -3.13
CA GLU A 87 2.54 27.60 -4.09
C GLU A 87 1.72 28.15 -5.27
N ASN A 88 0.75 27.38 -5.77
CA ASN A 88 -0.13 27.82 -6.85
C ASN A 88 -1.07 28.95 -6.42
N GLU A 89 -1.59 28.90 -5.19
CA GLU A 89 -2.43 29.96 -4.62
C GLU A 89 -1.66 31.29 -4.45
N GLN A 90 -0.37 31.23 -4.11
CA GLN A 90 0.48 32.42 -3.97
C GLN A 90 0.85 33.06 -5.32
N LYS A 91 0.97 32.26 -6.39
CA LYS A 91 1.30 32.75 -7.74
C LYS A 91 0.08 33.25 -8.52
N GLY A 92 -1.12 32.74 -8.24
CA GLY A 92 -2.36 33.17 -8.91
C GLY A 92 -2.94 34.50 -8.44
N GLY A 93 -2.36 35.11 -7.41
CA GLY A 93 -2.81 36.39 -6.83
C GLY A 93 -1.99 37.62 -7.22
N GLN A 94 -1.08 37.52 -8.20
CA GLN A 94 -0.28 38.65 -8.73
C GLN A 94 -0.78 39.10 -10.11
#